data_AF-A0A916VN21-F1
#
_entry.id   AF-A0A916VN21-F1
#
_cell.length_a   1.000
_cell.length_b   1.000
_cell.length_c   1.000
_cell.angle_alpha   90.00
_cell.angle_beta   90.00
_cell.angle_gamma   90.00
#
_symmetry.space_group_name_H-M   'P 1'
#
loop_
_entity.id
_entity.type
_entity.pdbx_description
1 polymer ?
#
loop_
_entity_poly.entity_id
_entity_poly.type
_entity_poly.pdbx_seq_one_letter_code
_entity_poly.pdbx_strand_id
1 'polypeptide(L)'
;MSDYAVKLAIAEFHQGTYQKLITTGSPIGKGHYLSEYDNFAELTAATLIALGVHPDQVVAIPTPQVVKYRTAASAIAVKEWLTTSNLKVDSINIYTLGPHARRSWMIYRNIFSPDIQVGVIALEPKGYNPKRWWQSSAGMRTVVGEAIAYYYTRFVNWKS
;
A
#
# COMPACT_ATOMS: atom_id res chain seq x y z
N MET A 1 4.11 6.13 -3.26
CA MET A 1 2.81 6.85 -3.17
C MET A 1 3.07 8.31 -3.52
N SER A 2 2.10 9.09 -4.02
CA SER A 2 2.33 10.53 -4.30
C SER A 2 2.28 11.38 -3.03
N ASP A 3 2.92 12.55 -3.01
CA ASP A 3 3.01 13.40 -1.81
C ASP A 3 1.66 13.82 -1.25
N TYR A 4 0.67 14.07 -2.10
CA TYR A 4 -0.69 14.39 -1.64
C TYR A 4 -1.30 13.22 -0.85
N ALA A 5 -1.03 11.99 -1.29
CA ALA A 5 -1.56 10.79 -0.68
C ALA A 5 -0.83 10.50 0.62
N VAL A 6 0.47 10.79 0.69
CA VAL A 6 1.23 10.77 1.95
C VAL A 6 0.65 11.76 2.96
N LYS A 7 0.37 13.01 2.57
CA LYS A 7 -0.26 14.01 3.45
C LYS A 7 -1.62 13.56 3.99
N LEU A 8 -2.45 12.95 3.14
CA LEU A 8 -3.76 12.44 3.56
C LEU A 8 -3.63 11.17 4.43
N ALA A 9 -2.60 10.35 4.22
CA ALA A 9 -2.30 9.24 5.11
C ALA A 9 -1.89 9.71 6.51
N ILE A 10 -1.14 10.81 6.63
CA ILE A 10 -0.81 11.45 7.92
C ILE A 10 -2.08 11.95 8.61
N ALA A 11 -2.97 12.61 7.86
CA ALA A 11 -4.22 13.10 8.43
C ALA A 11 -5.10 11.95 8.96
N GLU A 12 -5.23 10.86 8.21
CA GLU A 12 -5.91 9.63 8.65
C GLU A 12 -5.21 9.04 9.89
N PHE A 13 -3.87 8.96 9.87
CA PHE A 13 -3.09 8.39 10.97
C PHE A 13 -3.31 9.14 12.29
N HIS A 14 -3.38 10.48 12.24
CA HIS A 14 -3.63 11.31 13.43
C HIS A 14 -5.09 11.32 13.89
N GLN A 15 -6.05 11.10 12.98
CA GLN A 15 -7.47 11.04 13.33
C GLN A 15 -7.87 9.67 13.90
N GLY A 16 -7.21 8.61 13.43
CA GLY A 16 -7.41 7.25 13.93
C GLY A 16 -6.59 6.91 15.16
N THR A 17 -6.79 5.70 15.69
CA THR A 17 -6.07 5.17 16.86
C THR A 17 -4.94 4.23 16.45
N TYR A 18 -4.14 4.64 15.47
CA TYR A 18 -3.06 3.81 14.91
C TYR A 18 -1.77 3.96 15.72
N GLN A 19 -1.05 2.86 15.91
CA GLN A 19 0.25 2.86 16.61
C GLN A 19 1.44 3.03 15.67
N LYS A 20 1.32 2.49 14.44
CA LYS A 20 2.39 2.45 13.44
C LYS A 20 1.85 2.80 12.07
N LEU A 21 2.67 3.48 11.28
CA LEU A 21 2.48 3.71 9.85
C LEU A 21 3.54 2.91 9.09
N ILE A 22 3.09 1.82 8.47
CA ILE A 22 3.97 0.91 7.74
C ILE A 22 3.97 1.29 6.25
N THR A 23 5.15 1.54 5.69
CA THR A 23 5.34 1.73 4.26
C THR A 23 5.90 0.47 3.64
N THR A 24 5.40 0.10 2.46
CA THR A 24 5.91 -1.02 1.67
C THR A 24 6.25 -0.54 0.27
N GLY A 25 7.22 -1.18 -0.38
CA GLY A 25 7.63 -0.75 -1.70
C GLY A 25 8.82 -1.51 -2.27
N SER A 26 8.75 -1.78 -3.57
CA SER A 26 9.83 -2.40 -4.33
C SER A 26 10.98 -1.41 -4.59
N PRO A 27 12.13 -1.89 -5.12
CA PRO A 27 13.19 -1.01 -5.58
C PRO A 27 12.70 0.07 -6.56
N ILE A 28 13.34 1.23 -6.52
CA ILE A 28 13.03 2.35 -7.42
C ILE A 28 13.59 2.03 -8.81
N GLY A 29 12.70 1.72 -9.76
CA GLY A 29 13.12 1.36 -11.13
C GLY A 29 13.54 2.54 -12.00
N LYS A 30 13.14 3.77 -11.66
CA LYS A 30 13.46 5.00 -12.42
C LYS A 30 13.76 6.13 -11.46
N GLY A 31 14.85 6.86 -11.70
CA GLY A 31 15.32 7.94 -10.84
C GLY A 31 16.23 7.47 -9.70
N HIS A 32 16.55 6.18 -9.62
CA HIS A 32 17.41 5.60 -8.60
C HIS A 32 18.77 6.29 -8.47
N TYR A 33 19.46 6.58 -9.59
CA TYR A 33 20.74 7.31 -9.57
C TYR A 33 20.67 8.73 -8.99
N LEU A 34 19.47 9.29 -8.85
CA LEU A 34 19.22 10.62 -8.28
C LEU A 34 18.47 10.55 -6.94
N SER A 35 18.14 9.34 -6.48
CA SER A 35 17.41 9.10 -5.25
C SER A 35 18.40 8.78 -4.14
N GLU A 36 18.21 9.38 -2.97
CA GLU A 36 18.94 9.00 -1.75
C GLU A 36 18.44 7.67 -1.16
N TYR A 37 17.35 7.11 -1.72
CA TYR A 37 16.71 5.87 -1.28
C TYR A 37 16.68 4.82 -2.38
N ASP A 38 16.81 3.55 -2.00
CA ASP A 38 16.88 2.43 -2.94
C ASP A 38 15.48 1.88 -3.29
N ASN A 39 14.50 2.07 -2.40
CA ASN A 39 13.17 1.50 -2.53
C ASN A 39 12.05 2.46 -2.13
N PHE A 40 10.84 2.19 -2.62
CA PHE A 40 9.68 3.03 -2.35
C PHE A 40 9.21 2.99 -0.89
N ALA A 41 9.55 1.95 -0.10
CA ALA A 41 9.19 1.90 1.32
C ALA A 41 9.95 2.97 2.09
N GLU A 42 11.28 2.97 1.98
CA GLU A 42 12.16 3.94 2.64
C GLU A 42 11.91 5.35 2.16
N LEU A 43 11.78 5.57 0.85
CA LEU A 43 11.44 6.89 0.31
C LEU A 43 10.14 7.43 0.91
N THR A 44 9.11 6.59 1.01
CA THR A 44 7.82 7.01 1.59
C THR A 44 7.92 7.23 3.10
N ALA A 45 8.68 6.39 3.81
CA ALA A 45 8.91 6.54 5.25
C ALA A 45 9.66 7.84 5.58
N ALA A 46 10.73 8.13 4.84
CA ALA A 46 11.44 9.39 4.95
C ALA A 46 10.55 10.58 4.66
N THR A 47 9.69 10.49 3.64
CA THR A 47 8.70 11.53 3.34
C THR A 47 7.75 11.77 4.51
N LEU A 48 7.26 10.70 5.17
CA LEU A 48 6.39 10.82 6.35
C LEU A 48 7.10 11.51 7.52
N ILE A 49 8.34 11.13 7.79
CA ILE A 49 9.16 11.71 8.86
C ILE A 49 9.44 13.19 8.58
N ALA A 50 9.82 13.53 7.35
CA ALA A 50 10.05 14.91 6.93
C ALA A 50 8.78 15.78 7.03
N LEU A 51 7.60 15.18 6.94
CA LEU A 51 6.31 15.85 7.10
C LEU A 51 5.79 15.85 8.55
N GLY A 52 6.59 15.39 9.52
CA GLY A 52 6.34 15.55 10.95
C GLY A 52 5.79 14.32 11.68
N VAL A 53 5.76 13.14 11.05
CA VAL A 53 5.45 11.90 11.77
C VAL A 53 6.67 11.48 12.60
N HIS A 54 6.46 11.11 13.86
CA HIS A 54 7.57 10.71 14.72
C HIS A 54 8.27 9.45 14.15
N PRO A 55 9.62 9.39 14.08
CA PRO A 55 10.34 8.25 13.51
C PRO A 55 9.94 6.90 14.11
N ASP A 56 9.73 6.84 15.43
CA ASP A 56 9.31 5.61 16.11
C ASP A 56 7.91 5.12 15.70
N GLN A 57 7.09 5.96 15.06
CA GLN A 57 5.78 5.57 14.55
C GLN A 57 5.85 5.06 13.10
N VAL A 58 6.95 5.25 12.39
CA VAL A 58 7.09 4.89 10.97
C VAL A 58 7.94 3.63 10.85
N VAL A 59 7.49 2.69 10.00
CA VAL A 59 8.23 1.47 9.70
C VAL A 59 8.32 1.31 8.19
N ALA A 60 9.54 1.29 7.66
CA ALA A 60 9.79 0.96 6.26
C ALA A 60 10.02 -0.55 6.12
N ILE A 61 9.24 -1.19 5.25
CA ILE A 61 9.41 -2.60 4.89
C ILE A 61 9.67 -2.68 3.39
N PRO A 62 10.95 -2.67 2.95
CA PRO A 62 11.31 -2.91 1.57
C PRO A 62 10.76 -4.25 1.09
N THR A 63 10.25 -4.30 -0.14
CA THR A 63 9.70 -5.54 -0.71
C THR A 63 10.58 -6.01 -1.86
N PRO A 64 10.84 -7.32 -1.98
CA PRO A 64 11.71 -7.82 -3.03
C PRO A 64 11.13 -7.53 -4.41
N GLN A 65 12.02 -7.32 -5.39
CA GLN A 65 11.61 -7.15 -6.77
C GLN A 65 11.11 -8.49 -7.33
N VAL A 66 9.79 -8.62 -7.47
CA VAL A 66 9.13 -9.79 -8.05
C VAL A 66 8.48 -9.46 -9.38
N VAL A 67 8.55 -10.41 -10.32
CA VAL A 67 7.95 -10.26 -11.67
C VAL A 67 6.42 -10.35 -11.61
N LYS A 68 5.89 -11.18 -10.70
CA LYS A 68 4.45 -11.38 -10.48
C LYS A 68 4.11 -11.20 -8.99
N TYR A 69 2.84 -10.93 -8.72
CA TYR A 69 2.28 -10.89 -7.35
C TYR A 69 2.92 -9.88 -6.39
N ARG A 70 3.33 -8.70 -6.90
CA ARG A 70 3.95 -7.62 -6.11
C ARG A 70 3.17 -7.26 -4.83
N THR A 71 1.84 -7.14 -4.89
CA THR A 71 1.01 -6.85 -3.71
C THR A 71 1.02 -7.99 -2.68
N ALA A 72 1.10 -9.24 -3.11
CA ALA A 72 1.19 -10.38 -2.20
C ALA A 72 2.57 -10.44 -1.53
N ALA A 73 3.65 -10.18 -2.28
CA ALA A 73 5.00 -10.07 -1.73
C ALA A 73 5.07 -8.97 -0.65
N SER A 74 4.43 -7.81 -0.88
CA SER A 74 4.31 -6.78 0.16
C SER A 74 3.58 -7.27 1.40
N ALA A 75 2.44 -7.94 1.23
CA ALA A 75 1.66 -8.46 2.36
C ALA A 75 2.42 -9.53 3.17
N ILE A 76 3.17 -10.41 2.49
CA ILE A 76 4.01 -11.43 3.13
C ILE A 76 5.13 -10.76 3.94
N ALA A 77 5.84 -9.80 3.35
CA ALA A 77 6.91 -9.07 4.05
C ALA A 77 6.39 -8.34 5.30
N VAL A 78 5.20 -7.74 5.23
CA VAL A 78 4.55 -7.13 6.40
C VAL A 78 4.20 -8.18 7.45
N LYS A 79 3.70 -9.36 7.04
CA LYS A 79 3.37 -10.45 7.96
C LYS A 79 4.61 -10.97 8.68
N GLU A 80 5.70 -11.20 7.95
CA GLU A 80 6.99 -11.63 8.50
C GLU A 80 7.56 -10.60 9.49
N TRP A 81 7.52 -9.32 9.13
CA TRP A 81 7.93 -8.25 10.04
C TRP A 81 7.08 -8.22 11.31
N LEU A 82 5.75 -8.35 11.19
CA LEU A 82 4.87 -8.38 12.36
C LEU A 82 5.18 -9.56 13.29
N THR A 83 5.46 -10.75 12.74
CA THR A 83 5.81 -11.94 13.54
C THR A 83 7.14 -11.82 14.29
N THR A 84 8.05 -10.99 13.79
CA THR A 84 9.36 -10.73 14.41
C THR A 84 9.37 -9.48 15.28
N SER A 85 8.31 -8.67 15.19
CA SER A 85 8.13 -7.49 16.02
C SER A 85 7.58 -7.84 17.41
N ASN A 86 7.83 -6.97 18.40
CA ASN A 86 7.21 -7.08 19.73
C ASN A 86 5.78 -6.50 19.78
N LEU A 87 5.17 -6.20 18.62
CA LEU A 87 3.84 -5.60 18.55
C LEU A 87 2.77 -6.69 18.57
N LYS A 88 1.76 -6.50 19.43
CA LYS A 88 0.50 -7.24 19.34
C LYS A 88 -0.44 -6.45 18.46
N VAL A 89 -0.75 -6.99 17.28
CA VAL A 89 -1.56 -6.33 16.26
C VAL A 89 -2.78 -7.19 15.96
N ASP A 90 -3.96 -6.73 16.39
CA ASP A 90 -5.23 -7.42 16.12
C ASP A 90 -5.86 -6.99 14.79
N SER A 91 -5.50 -5.80 14.30
CA SER A 91 -6.05 -5.24 13.07
C SER A 91 -5.08 -4.32 12.34
N ILE A 92 -5.22 -4.27 11.01
CA ILE A 92 -4.50 -3.35 10.12
C ILE A 92 -5.46 -2.75 9.10
N ASN A 93 -5.17 -1.52 8.67
CA ASN A 93 -5.85 -0.89 7.53
C ASN A 93 -4.88 -0.75 6.35
N ILE A 94 -5.31 -1.22 5.17
CA ILE A 94 -4.58 -0.99 3.93
C ILE A 94 -4.97 0.38 3.37
N TYR A 95 -4.02 1.30 3.32
CA TYR A 95 -4.22 2.63 2.75
C TYR A 95 -3.63 2.69 1.33
N THR A 96 -4.49 2.82 0.32
CA THR A 96 -4.02 2.87 -1.08
C THR A 96 -5.03 3.55 -2.01
N LEU A 97 -4.59 3.81 -3.25
CA LEU A 97 -5.33 4.66 -4.19
C LEU A 97 -6.51 3.94 -4.85
N GLY A 98 -7.70 4.50 -4.64
CA GLY A 98 -8.90 4.27 -5.44
C GLY A 98 -9.18 2.81 -5.76
N PRO A 99 -9.40 2.44 -7.04
CA PRO A 99 -9.76 1.08 -7.44
C PRO A 99 -8.78 -0.02 -6.99
N HIS A 100 -7.49 0.32 -6.82
CA HIS A 100 -6.46 -0.62 -6.38
C HIS A 100 -6.74 -1.18 -4.98
N ALA A 101 -7.45 -0.42 -4.15
CA ALA A 101 -7.72 -0.75 -2.76
C ALA A 101 -8.46 -2.08 -2.59
N ARG A 102 -9.45 -2.38 -3.44
CA ARG A 102 -10.25 -3.61 -3.32
C ARG A 102 -9.41 -4.87 -3.54
N ARG A 103 -8.54 -4.86 -4.55
CA ARG A 103 -7.66 -5.99 -4.86
C ARG A 103 -6.61 -6.18 -3.77
N SER A 104 -6.01 -5.09 -3.30
CA SER A 104 -5.04 -5.14 -2.21
C SER A 104 -5.65 -5.66 -0.91
N TRP A 105 -6.83 -5.17 -0.53
CA TRP A 105 -7.57 -5.69 0.60
C TRP A 105 -7.82 -7.20 0.51
N MET A 106 -8.27 -7.70 -0.64
CA MET A 106 -8.51 -9.12 -0.84
C MET A 106 -7.24 -9.96 -0.64
N ILE A 107 -6.10 -9.50 -1.17
CA ILE A 107 -4.82 -10.21 -1.03
C ILE A 107 -4.36 -10.20 0.43
N TYR A 108 -4.32 -9.03 1.07
CA TYR A 108 -3.92 -8.89 2.47
C TYR A 108 -4.83 -9.71 3.38
N ARG A 109 -6.15 -9.59 3.24
CA ARG A 109 -7.10 -10.38 4.04
C ARG A 109 -6.85 -11.88 3.93
N ASN A 110 -6.53 -12.39 2.74
CA ASN A 110 -6.22 -13.80 2.56
C ASN A 110 -4.92 -14.24 3.26
N ILE A 111 -3.92 -13.36 3.31
CA ILE A 111 -2.60 -13.64 3.92
C ILE A 111 -2.64 -13.53 5.44
N PHE A 112 -3.40 -12.57 5.96
CA PHE A 112 -3.48 -12.24 7.39
C PHE A 112 -4.58 -13.00 8.15
N SER A 113 -5.56 -13.57 7.45
CA SER A 113 -6.60 -14.39 8.07
C SER A 113 -6.02 -15.72 8.60
N PRO A 114 -6.53 -16.23 9.74
CA PRO A 114 -7.57 -15.65 10.61
C PRO A 114 -7.06 -14.68 11.69
N ASP A 115 -5.74 -14.51 11.79
CA ASP A 115 -5.09 -13.94 12.98
C ASP A 115 -5.26 -12.42 13.10
N ILE A 116 -5.22 -11.69 11.97
CA ILE A 116 -5.27 -10.22 11.95
C ILE A 116 -6.42 -9.75 11.07
N GLN A 117 -7.26 -8.87 11.61
CA GLN A 117 -8.35 -8.25 10.86
C GLN A 117 -7.80 -7.22 9.86
N VAL A 118 -8.24 -7.29 8.61
CA VAL A 118 -7.77 -6.39 7.55
C VAL A 118 -8.92 -5.51 7.06
N GLY A 119 -8.81 -4.21 7.33
CA GLY A 119 -9.63 -3.17 6.73
C GLY A 119 -8.93 -2.50 5.54
N VAL A 120 -9.63 -1.58 4.90
CA VAL A 120 -9.11 -0.87 3.72
C VAL A 120 -9.66 0.54 3.62
N ILE A 121 -8.77 1.47 3.29
CA ILE A 121 -9.09 2.88 3.04
C ILE A 121 -8.70 3.18 1.59
N ALA A 122 -9.72 3.41 0.77
CA ALA A 122 -9.56 3.73 -0.63
C ALA A 122 -9.44 5.25 -0.80
N LEU A 123 -8.22 5.73 -1.02
CA LEU A 123 -7.96 7.15 -1.21
C LEU A 123 -8.48 7.64 -2.57
N GLU A 124 -9.15 8.78 -2.59
CA GLU A 124 -9.61 9.38 -3.84
C GLU A 124 -8.44 9.75 -4.77
N PRO A 125 -8.48 9.31 -6.04
CA PRO A 125 -7.47 9.66 -7.03
C PRO A 125 -7.61 11.14 -7.43
N LYS A 126 -6.50 11.89 -7.45
CA LYS A 126 -6.49 13.27 -8.00
C LYS A 126 -6.38 13.35 -9.52
N GLY A 127 -6.00 12.24 -10.17
CA GLY A 127 -5.77 12.21 -11.62
C GLY A 127 -7.03 12.15 -12.49
N TYR A 128 -8.21 11.96 -11.88
CA TYR A 128 -9.51 11.91 -12.56
C TYR A 128 -10.67 12.04 -11.57
N ASN A 129 -11.87 12.38 -12.04
CA ASN A 129 -13.08 12.37 -11.22
C ASN A 129 -13.55 10.92 -10.96
N PRO A 130 -13.56 10.42 -9.71
CA PRO A 130 -13.93 9.04 -9.42
C PRO A 130 -15.38 8.69 -9.79
N LYS A 131 -16.29 9.66 -9.74
CA LYS A 131 -17.72 9.46 -10.08
C LYS A 131 -17.99 9.45 -11.58
N ARG A 132 -17.03 9.93 -12.38
CA ARG A 132 -17.10 10.02 -13.84
C ARG A 132 -15.79 9.54 -14.47
N TRP A 133 -15.23 8.46 -13.94
CA TRP A 133 -13.88 7.98 -14.26
C TRP A 133 -13.71 7.69 -15.77
N TRP A 134 -14.79 7.26 -16.44
CA TRP A 134 -14.82 6.96 -17.87
C TRP A 134 -14.63 8.19 -18.78
N GLN A 135 -14.78 9.41 -18.26
CA GLN A 135 -14.60 10.65 -19.02
C GLN A 135 -13.13 11.03 -19.21
N SER A 136 -12.19 10.28 -18.64
CA SER A 136 -10.75 10.56 -18.72
C SER A 136 -9.96 9.32 -19.07
N SER A 137 -8.88 9.47 -19.85
CA SER A 137 -7.99 8.35 -20.15
C SER A 137 -7.33 7.79 -18.89
N ALA A 138 -7.02 8.63 -17.90
CA ALA A 138 -6.47 8.21 -16.62
C ALA A 138 -7.46 7.31 -15.86
N GLY A 139 -8.70 7.78 -15.65
CA GLY A 139 -9.73 7.00 -14.96
C GLY A 139 -10.09 5.71 -15.69
N MET A 140 -10.25 5.77 -17.03
CA MET A 140 -10.54 4.59 -17.84
C MET A 140 -9.46 3.52 -17.69
N ARG A 141 -8.18 3.88 -17.86
CA ARG A 141 -7.05 2.94 -17.73
C ARG A 141 -6.94 2.37 -16.32
N THR A 142 -7.10 3.20 -15.28
CA THR A 142 -6.98 2.76 -13.89
C THR A 142 -8.11 1.82 -13.50
N VAL A 143 -9.37 2.19 -13.74
CA VAL A 143 -10.52 1.40 -13.29
C VAL A 143 -10.61 0.07 -14.04
N VAL A 144 -10.47 0.09 -15.38
CA VAL A 144 -10.53 -1.14 -16.18
C VAL A 144 -9.32 -2.04 -15.91
N GLY A 145 -8.12 -1.45 -15.81
CA GLY A 145 -6.92 -2.20 -15.47
C GLY A 145 -7.03 -2.90 -14.11
N GLU A 146 -7.54 -2.20 -13.10
CA GLU A 146 -7.79 -2.80 -11.77
C GLU A 146 -8.93 -3.81 -11.77
N ALA A 147 -9.97 -3.63 -12.58
CA ALA A 147 -11.02 -4.63 -12.74
C ALA A 147 -10.46 -5.94 -13.31
N ILE A 148 -9.68 -5.88 -14.39
CA ILE A 148 -9.02 -7.05 -14.99
C ILE A 148 -8.05 -7.68 -13.97
N ALA A 149 -7.21 -6.88 -13.32
CA ALA A 149 -6.26 -7.37 -12.32
C ALA A 149 -6.97 -8.01 -11.11
N TYR A 150 -8.12 -7.49 -10.69
CA TYR A 150 -8.93 -8.04 -9.62
C TYR A 150 -9.43 -9.43 -9.99
N TYR A 151 -10.02 -9.59 -11.18
CA TYR A 151 -10.49 -10.89 -11.65
C TYR A 151 -9.35 -11.88 -11.86
N TYR A 152 -8.23 -11.43 -12.45
CA TYR A 152 -7.02 -12.23 -12.57
C TYR A 152 -6.57 -12.75 -11.20
N THR A 153 -6.46 -11.88 -10.20
CA THR A 153 -6.06 -12.27 -8.84
C THR A 153 -7.10 -13.17 -8.16
N ARG A 154 -8.40 -12.96 -8.41
CA ARG A 154 -9.47 -13.72 -7.76
C ARG A 154 -9.56 -15.16 -8.25
N PHE A 155 -9.22 -15.40 -9.51
CA PHE A 155 -9.44 -16.68 -10.20
C PHE A 155 -8.17 -17.40 -10.64
N VAL A 156 -7.06 -16.69 -10.84
CA VAL A 156 -5.76 -17.31 -11.13
C VAL A 156 -5.02 -17.54 -9.81
N ASN A 157 -4.52 -18.77 -9.63
CA ASN A 157 -3.90 -19.18 -8.38
C ASN A 157 -2.58 -18.42 -8.18
N TRP A 158 -2.60 -17.43 -7.28
CA TRP A 158 -1.42 -16.69 -6.82
C TRP A 158 -0.85 -17.28 -5.52
N LYS A 159 -1.46 -18.35 -5.00
CA LYS A 159 -1.05 -19.05 -3.78
C LYS A 159 0.00 -20.15 -4.03
N SER A 160 0.57 -20.21 -5.24
CA SER A 160 1.58 -21.19 -5.64
C SER A 160 2.99 -20.68 -5.38
#